data_AF-A0A1D2NA66-F1
#
_entry.id   AF-A0A1D2NA66-F1
#
_cell.length_a   1.000
_cell.length_b   1.000
_cell.length_c   1.000
_cell.angle_alpha   90.00
_cell.angle_beta   90.00
_cell.angle_gamma   90.00
#
_symmetry.space_group_name_H-M   'P 1'
#
loop_
_entity.id
_entity.type
_entity.pdbx_description
1 polymer ?
#
loop_
_entity_poly.entity_id
_entity_poly.type
_entity_poly.pdbx_seq_one_letter_code
_entity_poly.pdbx_strand_id
1 'polypeptide(L)'
;MPGPKRLSKAMGKLQEFPKPSKKYAERIKAEASVLHRVAELRRTGVWGEKRLPKVGEPSKAKSHWDYLLEEMCWMAGNFANERKWKKTLAKKCARMIEKYYHEKELKRQKAEREEEARKRITASNIAKVVRQFWSNVQTVVRFKEQTILESMRKRALDQKLSHLVNETEKYSEIVAQTFTAIAQKTEGVEGKETSDEHVSNQCGGALPP
;
A
#
# COMPACT_ATOMS: atom_id res chain seq x y z
N MET A 1 5.30 -17.26 -60.18
CA MET A 1 5.35 -18.30 -61.23
C MET A 1 6.80 -18.71 -61.47
N PRO A 2 7.27 -19.83 -60.90
CA PRO A 2 8.51 -20.46 -61.33
C PRO A 2 8.19 -21.69 -62.18
N GLY A 3 8.71 -21.71 -63.41
CA GLY A 3 8.49 -22.79 -64.39
C GLY A 3 9.12 -24.13 -64.00
N PRO A 4 8.68 -25.23 -64.65
CA PRO A 4 9.18 -26.57 -64.34
C PRO A 4 10.63 -26.72 -64.82
N LYS A 5 11.53 -26.94 -63.85
CA LYS A 5 12.92 -27.33 -64.11
C LYS A 5 12.96 -28.72 -64.76
N ARG A 6 13.55 -28.77 -65.95
CA ARG A 6 13.82 -29.98 -66.74
C ARG A 6 14.78 -30.89 -65.96
N LEU A 7 14.26 -31.94 -65.33
CA LEU A 7 15.09 -33.01 -64.76
C LEU A 7 15.52 -33.95 -65.89
N SER A 8 16.59 -33.58 -66.57
CA SER A 8 17.34 -34.52 -67.38
C SER A 8 18.22 -35.38 -66.48
N LYS A 9 18.19 -36.69 -66.75
CA LYS A 9 19.23 -37.70 -66.44
C LYS A 9 19.14 -38.39 -65.08
N ALA A 10 18.37 -39.48 -65.09
CA ALA A 10 18.69 -40.68 -64.32
C ALA A 10 18.17 -41.91 -65.10
N MET A 11 18.84 -42.25 -66.22
CA MET A 11 18.80 -43.62 -66.77
C MET A 11 19.64 -44.50 -65.84
N GLY A 12 19.10 -44.77 -64.65
CA GLY A 12 19.69 -45.67 -63.67
C GLY A 12 18.90 -46.97 -63.68
N LYS A 13 19.51 -48.03 -64.22
CA LYS A 13 19.15 -49.46 -64.13
C LYS A 13 17.64 -49.74 -64.15
N LEU A 14 17.14 -50.23 -65.29
CA LEU A 14 15.96 -51.11 -65.29
C LEU A 14 16.31 -52.30 -64.39
N GLN A 15 15.87 -52.22 -63.14
CA GLN A 15 15.90 -53.32 -62.21
C GLN A 15 15.03 -54.41 -62.81
N GLU A 16 15.66 -55.47 -63.31
CA GLU A 16 14.93 -56.65 -63.76
C GLU A 16 14.11 -57.16 -62.58
N PHE A 17 12.79 -56.99 -62.67
CA PHE A 17 11.88 -57.47 -61.64
C PHE A 17 12.02 -58.99 -61.56
N PRO A 18 12.25 -59.55 -60.36
CA PRO A 18 12.39 -60.99 -60.20
C PRO A 18 11.13 -61.67 -60.75
N LYS A 19 11.32 -62.69 -61.61
CA LYS A 19 10.22 -63.39 -62.28
C LYS A 19 9.19 -63.82 -61.22
N PRO A 20 7.92 -63.41 -61.35
CA PRO A 20 6.92 -63.73 -60.35
C PRO A 20 6.85 -65.24 -60.15
N SER A 21 6.89 -65.68 -58.89
CA SER A 21 6.73 -67.09 -58.51
C SER A 21 5.55 -67.71 -59.27
N LYS A 22 5.64 -68.97 -59.73
CA LYS A 22 4.62 -69.61 -60.59
C LYS A 22 3.19 -69.43 -60.02
N LYS A 23 3.03 -69.60 -58.71
CA LYS A 23 1.76 -69.36 -57.99
C LYS A 23 1.26 -67.93 -58.11
N TYR A 24 2.16 -66.95 -58.04
CA TYR A 24 1.81 -65.53 -58.19
C TYR A 24 1.47 -65.19 -59.64
N ALA A 25 2.20 -65.74 -60.62
CA ALA A 25 1.88 -65.57 -62.04
C ALA A 25 0.52 -66.19 -62.42
N GLU A 26 0.18 -67.35 -61.86
CA GLU A 26 -1.14 -67.98 -62.02
C GLU A 26 -2.25 -67.11 -61.42
N ARG A 27 -2.01 -66.54 -60.23
CA ARG A 27 -2.95 -65.60 -59.60
C ARG A 27 -3.18 -64.34 -60.45
N ILE A 28 -2.13 -63.75 -61.01
CA ILE A 28 -2.26 -62.60 -61.92
C ILE A 28 -3.11 -62.97 -63.13
N LYS A 29 -2.87 -64.14 -63.75
CA LYS A 29 -3.67 -64.59 -64.90
C LYS A 29 -5.13 -64.82 -64.52
N ALA A 30 -5.40 -65.40 -63.35
CA ALA A 30 -6.75 -65.58 -62.85
C ALA A 30 -7.44 -64.23 -62.60
N GLU A 31 -6.76 -63.29 -61.94
CA GLU A 31 -7.26 -61.94 -61.70
C GLU A 31 -7.52 -61.18 -63.01
N ALA A 32 -6.63 -61.27 -64.00
CA ALA A 32 -6.81 -60.66 -65.32
C ALA A 32 -8.00 -61.27 -66.09
N SER A 33 -8.16 -62.60 -66.03
CA SER A 33 -9.31 -63.29 -66.64
C SER A 33 -10.64 -62.84 -66.00
N VAL A 34 -10.67 -62.72 -64.68
CA VAL A 34 -11.82 -62.19 -63.94
C VAL A 34 -12.12 -60.75 -64.35
N LEU A 35 -11.12 -59.88 -64.44
CA LEU A 35 -11.30 -58.48 -64.85
C LEU A 35 -11.81 -58.38 -66.29
N HIS A 36 -11.29 -59.20 -67.20
CA HIS A 36 -11.77 -59.26 -68.58
C HIS A 36 -13.23 -59.71 -68.65
N ARG A 37 -13.59 -60.76 -67.88
CA ARG A 37 -14.97 -61.24 -67.80
C ARG A 37 -15.91 -60.20 -67.19
N VAL A 38 -15.49 -59.50 -66.15
CA VAL A 38 -16.27 -58.40 -65.56
C VAL A 38 -16.45 -57.25 -66.56
N ALA A 39 -15.41 -56.88 -67.30
CA ALA A 39 -15.51 -55.86 -68.35
C ALA A 39 -16.47 -56.27 -69.48
N GLU A 40 -16.43 -57.54 -69.88
CA GLU A 40 -17.36 -58.09 -70.86
C GLU A 40 -18.80 -58.06 -70.34
N LEU A 41 -19.05 -58.52 -69.11
CA LEU A 41 -20.39 -58.53 -68.51
C LEU A 41 -20.95 -57.11 -68.29
N ARG A 42 -20.07 -56.12 -68.03
CA ARG A 42 -20.43 -54.70 -68.00
C ARG A 42 -20.81 -54.20 -69.39
N ARG A 43 -20.05 -54.56 -70.42
CA ARG A 43 -20.33 -54.19 -71.83
C ARG A 43 -21.65 -54.79 -72.32
N THR A 44 -21.98 -56.02 -71.94
CA THR A 44 -23.24 -56.67 -72.30
C THR A 44 -24.43 -56.22 -71.44
N GLY A 45 -24.21 -55.31 -70.48
CA GLY A 45 -25.26 -54.74 -69.62
C GLY A 45 -25.81 -55.68 -68.55
N VAL A 46 -25.21 -56.86 -68.37
CA VAL A 46 -25.66 -57.88 -67.40
C VAL A 46 -24.98 -57.71 -66.04
N TRP A 47 -23.89 -56.92 -65.98
CA TRP A 47 -23.22 -56.53 -64.75
C TRP A 47 -23.53 -55.08 -64.40
N GLY A 48 -24.29 -54.87 -63.32
CA GLY A 48 -24.58 -53.53 -62.81
C GLY A 48 -23.31 -52.75 -62.48
N GLU A 49 -23.17 -51.56 -63.06
CA GLU A 49 -21.95 -50.74 -62.95
C GLU A 49 -21.73 -50.14 -61.55
N LYS A 50 -22.79 -50.11 -60.73
CA LYS A 50 -22.78 -49.66 -59.34
C LYS A 50 -23.48 -50.68 -58.47
N ARG A 51 -23.03 -50.84 -57.21
CA ARG A 51 -23.85 -51.52 -56.21
C ARG A 51 -25.18 -50.78 -56.17
N LEU A 52 -26.29 -51.52 -56.25
CA LEU A 52 -27.62 -50.93 -56.10
C LEU A 52 -27.63 -50.08 -54.82
N PRO A 53 -28.23 -48.87 -54.84
CA PRO A 53 -28.42 -48.09 -53.63
C PRO A 53 -29.01 -49.01 -52.55
N LYS A 54 -28.47 -48.95 -51.33
CA LYS A 54 -29.00 -49.75 -50.22
C LYS A 54 -30.51 -49.47 -50.17
N VAL A 55 -31.31 -50.51 -50.38
CA VAL A 55 -32.77 -50.41 -50.28
C VAL A 55 -33.07 -49.69 -48.97
N GLY A 56 -33.84 -48.60 -49.05
CA GLY A 56 -34.26 -47.88 -47.86
C GLY A 56 -35.12 -48.80 -47.03
N GLU A 57 -34.55 -49.38 -45.98
CA GLU A 57 -35.32 -50.16 -45.01
C GLU A 57 -36.39 -49.23 -44.41
N PRO A 58 -37.66 -49.66 -44.32
CA PRO A 58 -38.69 -48.86 -43.68
C PRO A 58 -38.24 -48.54 -42.26
N SER A 59 -38.52 -47.32 -41.79
CA SER A 59 -38.11 -46.89 -40.45
C SER A 59 -38.65 -47.87 -39.42
N LYS A 60 -37.74 -48.62 -38.79
CA LYS A 60 -38.09 -49.58 -37.75
C LYS A 60 -38.76 -48.83 -36.60
N ALA A 61 -39.92 -49.32 -36.15
CA ALA A 61 -40.51 -48.82 -34.91
C ALA A 61 -39.59 -49.15 -33.72
N LYS A 62 -39.47 -48.24 -32.75
CA LYS A 62 -38.66 -48.48 -31.55
C LYS A 62 -39.13 -49.78 -30.87
N SER A 63 -38.22 -50.72 -30.70
CA SER A 63 -38.43 -51.93 -29.90
C SER A 63 -38.24 -51.59 -28.42
N HIS A 64 -38.75 -52.44 -27.51
CA HIS A 64 -38.53 -52.28 -26.07
C HIS A 64 -37.04 -52.18 -25.70
N TRP A 65 -36.19 -52.92 -26.42
CA TRP A 65 -34.73 -52.85 -26.26
C TRP A 65 -34.13 -51.48 -26.61
N ASP A 66 -34.71 -50.77 -27.58
CA ASP A 66 -34.23 -49.45 -27.98
C ASP A 66 -34.48 -48.43 -26.86
N TYR A 67 -35.63 -48.54 -26.16
CA TYR A 67 -35.92 -47.74 -24.97
C TYR A 67 -34.98 -48.07 -23.80
N LEU A 68 -34.70 -49.36 -23.57
CA LEU A 68 -33.76 -49.75 -22.52
C LEU A 68 -32.37 -49.11 -22.74
N LEU A 69 -31.85 -49.18 -23.97
CA LEU A 69 -30.55 -48.62 -24.29
C LEU A 69 -30.53 -47.10 -24.16
N GLU A 70 -31.61 -46.43 -24.54
CA GLU A 70 -31.79 -44.98 -24.36
C GLU A 70 -31.67 -44.60 -22.88
N GLU A 71 -32.39 -45.31 -22.00
CA GLU A 71 -32.33 -45.07 -20.55
C GLU A 71 -30.95 -45.39 -19.97
N MET A 72 -30.30 -46.47 -20.40
CA MET A 72 -28.95 -46.82 -19.92
C MET A 72 -27.90 -45.78 -20.35
N CYS A 73 -28.00 -45.26 -21.58
CA CYS A 73 -27.15 -44.15 -22.04
C CYS A 73 -27.40 -42.88 -21.22
N TRP A 74 -28.66 -42.58 -20.91
CA TRP A 74 -29.01 -41.45 -20.07
C TRP A 74 -28.48 -41.61 -18.64
N MET A 75 -28.65 -42.79 -18.03
CA MET A 75 -28.08 -43.11 -16.71
C MET A 75 -26.55 -43.04 -16.69
N ALA A 76 -25.87 -43.51 -17.74
CA ALA A 76 -24.42 -43.41 -17.85
C ALA A 76 -23.94 -41.94 -17.82
N GLY A 77 -24.66 -41.05 -18.51
CA GLY A 77 -24.45 -39.60 -18.44
C GLY A 77 -24.67 -39.04 -17.03
N ASN A 78 -25.74 -39.46 -16.36
CA ASN A 78 -26.01 -39.08 -14.97
C ASN A 78 -24.86 -39.48 -14.03
N PHE A 79 -24.39 -40.73 -14.07
CA PHE A 79 -23.29 -41.17 -13.23
C PHE A 79 -21.96 -40.46 -13.54
N ALA A 80 -21.70 -40.12 -14.80
CA ALA A 80 -20.52 -39.35 -15.18
C ALA A 80 -20.56 -37.93 -14.59
N ASN A 81 -21.71 -37.26 -14.72
CA ASN A 81 -21.96 -35.97 -14.07
C ASN A 81 -21.87 -36.10 -12.56
N GLU A 82 -22.37 -37.19 -11.99
CA GLU A 82 -22.32 -37.45 -10.56
C GLU A 82 -20.91 -37.48 -10.01
N ARG A 83 -20.04 -38.29 -10.62
CA ARG A 83 -18.62 -38.35 -10.28
C ARG A 83 -17.96 -36.99 -10.46
N LYS A 84 -18.28 -36.25 -11.52
CA LYS A 84 -17.72 -34.92 -11.80
C LYS A 84 -18.10 -33.90 -10.72
N TRP A 85 -19.37 -33.79 -10.36
CA TRP A 85 -19.80 -32.81 -9.36
C TRP A 85 -19.33 -33.18 -7.96
N LYS A 86 -19.33 -34.48 -7.58
CA LYS A 86 -18.77 -34.94 -6.30
C LYS A 86 -17.27 -34.64 -6.18
N LYS A 87 -16.49 -34.91 -7.23
CA LYS A 87 -15.05 -34.58 -7.26
C LYS A 87 -14.81 -33.07 -7.18
N THR A 88 -15.64 -32.27 -7.84
CA THR A 88 -15.55 -30.81 -7.79
C THR A 88 -15.87 -30.27 -6.40
N LEU A 89 -16.90 -30.82 -5.74
CA LEU A 89 -17.28 -30.46 -4.38
C LEU A 89 -16.16 -30.80 -3.39
N ALA A 90 -15.59 -32.01 -3.47
CA ALA A 90 -14.46 -32.40 -2.62
C ALA A 90 -13.26 -31.44 -2.76
N LYS A 91 -12.93 -31.05 -4.00
CA LYS A 91 -11.89 -30.04 -4.27
C LYS A 91 -12.23 -28.68 -3.65
N LYS A 92 -13.51 -28.26 -3.72
CA LYS A 92 -13.96 -27.01 -3.10
C LYS A 92 -13.77 -27.06 -1.58
N CYS A 93 -14.16 -28.16 -0.93
CA CYS A 93 -13.95 -28.35 0.51
C CYS A 93 -12.47 -28.29 0.89
N ALA A 94 -11.60 -29.00 0.16
CA ALA A 94 -10.15 -28.96 0.41
C ALA A 94 -9.59 -27.53 0.32
N ARG A 95 -9.94 -26.78 -0.73
CA ARG A 95 -9.53 -25.37 -0.89
C ARG A 95 -10.06 -24.47 0.21
N MET A 96 -11.29 -24.68 0.67
CA MET A 96 -11.84 -23.89 1.78
C MET A 96 -11.07 -24.12 3.07
N ILE A 97 -10.68 -25.36 3.36
CA ILE A 97 -9.88 -25.71 4.54
C ILE A 97 -8.48 -25.09 4.42
N GLU A 98 -7.81 -25.25 3.28
CA GLU A 98 -6.51 -24.64 3.02
C GLU A 98 -6.55 -23.11 3.20
N LYS A 99 -7.54 -22.47 2.59
CA LYS A 99 -7.77 -21.02 2.72
C LYS A 99 -7.98 -20.60 4.17
N TYR A 100 -8.80 -21.33 4.93
CA TYR A 100 -9.06 -21.03 6.34
C TYR A 100 -7.77 -21.04 7.17
N TYR A 101 -6.92 -22.06 7.02
CA TYR A 101 -5.66 -22.12 7.76
C TYR A 101 -4.67 -21.05 7.31
N HIS A 102 -4.61 -20.77 6.01
CA HIS A 102 -3.78 -19.69 5.48
C HIS A 102 -4.20 -18.32 6.04
N GLU A 103 -5.50 -18.01 6.02
CA GLU A 103 -6.04 -16.77 6.57
C GLU A 103 -5.85 -16.67 8.09
N LYS A 104 -6.02 -17.79 8.80
CA LYS A 104 -5.79 -17.86 10.25
C LYS A 104 -4.34 -17.53 10.59
N GLU A 105 -3.38 -18.10 9.87
CA GLU A 105 -1.96 -17.84 10.06
C GLU A 105 -1.59 -16.39 9.71
N LEU A 106 -2.10 -15.87 8.59
CA LEU A 106 -1.88 -14.47 8.21
C LEU A 106 -2.43 -13.50 9.26
N LYS A 107 -3.61 -13.80 9.82
CA LYS A 107 -4.21 -13.02 10.91
C LYS A 107 -3.36 -13.08 12.17
N ARG A 108 -2.80 -14.24 12.52
CA ARG A 108 -1.87 -14.42 13.65
C ARG A 108 -0.63 -13.54 13.47
N GLN A 109 0.02 -13.62 12.31
CA GLN A 109 1.21 -12.81 12.00
C GLN A 109 0.91 -11.30 11.98
N LYS A 110 -0.27 -10.90 11.52
CA LYS A 110 -0.69 -9.50 11.55
C LYS A 110 -0.90 -9.01 13.00
N ALA A 111 -1.57 -9.81 13.83
CA ALA A 111 -1.78 -9.48 15.24
C ALA A 111 -0.45 -9.32 15.99
N GLU A 112 0.49 -10.23 15.78
CA GLU A 112 1.84 -10.17 16.37
C GLU A 112 2.58 -8.88 15.97
N ARG A 113 2.60 -8.54 14.67
CA ARG A 113 3.19 -7.28 14.18
C ARG A 113 2.51 -6.04 14.77
N GLU A 114 1.19 -6.04 14.89
CA GLU A 114 0.46 -4.93 15.50
C GLU A 114 0.76 -4.77 16.99
N GLU A 115 0.92 -5.86 17.73
CA GLU A 115 1.33 -5.83 19.13
C GLU A 115 2.74 -5.25 19.31
N GLU A 116 3.70 -5.67 18.48
CA GLU A 116 5.04 -5.09 18.47
C GLU A 116 5.03 -3.61 18.13
N ALA A 117 4.26 -3.21 17.11
CA ALA A 117 4.10 -1.81 16.72
C ALA A 117 3.48 -0.98 17.85
N ARG A 118 2.44 -1.50 18.52
CA ARG A 118 1.83 -0.86 19.70
C ARG A 118 2.85 -0.63 20.80
N LYS A 119 3.67 -1.64 21.14
CA LYS A 119 4.76 -1.51 22.13
C LYS A 119 5.75 -0.42 21.74
N ARG A 120 6.17 -0.37 20.46
CA ARG A 120 7.07 0.67 19.94
C ARG A 120 6.48 2.08 20.04
N ILE A 121 5.19 2.23 19.73
CA ILE A 121 4.49 3.52 19.83
C ILE A 121 4.43 3.97 21.29
N THR A 122 4.02 3.09 22.22
CA THR A 122 3.97 3.41 23.65
C THR A 122 5.35 3.81 24.17
N ALA A 123 6.40 3.05 23.86
CA ALA A 123 7.77 3.38 24.23
C ALA A 123 8.22 4.75 23.66
N SER A 124 7.90 5.03 22.40
CA SER A 124 8.18 6.32 21.77
C SER A 124 7.47 7.49 22.48
N ASN A 125 6.20 7.29 22.86
CA ASN A 125 5.41 8.29 23.58
C ASN A 125 6.01 8.57 24.96
N ILE A 126 6.39 7.52 25.71
CA ILE A 126 7.08 7.68 27.00
C ILE A 126 8.38 8.47 26.81
N ALA A 127 9.18 8.11 25.80
CA ALA A 127 10.43 8.82 25.51
C ALA A 127 10.20 10.31 25.19
N LYS A 128 9.10 10.66 24.51
CA LYS A 128 8.72 12.06 24.28
C LYS A 128 8.43 12.79 25.59
N VAL A 129 7.66 12.16 26.49
CA VAL A 129 7.34 12.76 27.80
C VAL A 129 8.61 12.98 28.62
N VAL A 130 9.52 12.02 28.65
CA VAL A 130 10.80 12.15 29.35
C VAL A 130 11.64 13.29 28.76
N ARG A 131 11.73 13.41 27.44
CA ARG A 131 12.43 14.53 26.79
C ARG A 131 11.80 15.87 27.14
N GLN A 132 10.46 15.95 27.13
CA GLN A 132 9.75 17.18 27.49
C GLN A 132 10.00 17.57 28.95
N PHE A 133 9.97 16.60 29.86
CA PHE A 133 10.28 16.84 31.27
C PHE A 133 11.66 17.47 31.45
N TRP A 134 12.70 16.88 30.85
CA TRP A 134 14.06 17.42 30.96
C TRP A 134 14.23 18.78 30.27
N SER A 135 13.55 19.00 29.14
CA SER A 135 13.49 20.33 28.50
C SER A 135 12.87 21.37 29.44
N ASN A 136 11.78 21.03 30.13
CA ASN A 136 11.13 21.95 31.08
C ASN A 136 12.04 22.24 32.28
N VAL A 137 12.72 21.22 32.82
CA VAL A 137 13.72 21.40 33.89
C VAL A 137 14.83 22.34 33.44
N GLN A 138 15.35 22.16 32.22
CA GLN A 138 16.39 23.03 31.67
C GLN A 138 15.92 24.49 31.59
N THR A 139 14.67 24.74 31.18
CA THR A 139 14.09 26.09 31.17
C THR A 139 14.05 26.71 32.56
N VAL A 140 13.63 25.96 33.58
CA VAL A 140 13.60 26.45 34.98
C VAL A 140 15.01 26.78 35.47
N VAL A 141 16.00 25.93 35.17
CA VAL A 141 17.39 26.19 35.54
C VAL A 141 17.92 27.44 34.85
N ARG A 142 17.68 27.61 33.54
CA ARG A 142 18.03 28.82 32.79
C ARG A 142 17.41 30.07 33.41
N PHE A 143 16.14 30.00 33.78
CA PHE A 143 15.45 31.12 34.42
C PHE A 143 16.07 31.47 35.79
N LYS A 144 16.39 30.46 36.61
CA LYS A 144 17.07 30.68 37.90
C LYS A 144 18.44 31.32 37.73
N GLU A 145 19.23 30.81 36.79
CA GLU A 145 20.55 31.36 36.45
C GLU A 145 20.43 32.83 35.99
N GLN A 146 19.47 33.11 35.10
CA GLN A 146 19.21 34.46 34.61
C GLN A 146 18.73 35.42 35.72
N THR A 147 17.85 34.95 36.60
CA THR A 147 17.38 35.74 37.77
C THR A 147 18.54 36.10 38.69
N ILE A 148 19.46 35.16 38.95
CA ILE A 148 20.63 35.43 39.79
C ILE A 148 21.52 36.48 39.12
N LEU A 149 21.81 36.33 37.82
CA LEU A 149 22.60 37.30 37.06
C LEU A 149 21.96 38.70 37.05
N GLU A 150 20.66 38.79 36.82
CA GLU A 150 19.91 40.05 36.85
C GLU A 150 19.92 40.68 38.25
N SER A 151 19.78 39.88 39.32
CA SER A 151 19.86 40.39 40.70
C SER A 151 21.24 40.94 41.05
N MET A 152 22.31 40.34 40.53
CA MET A 152 23.68 40.80 40.73
C MET A 152 23.91 42.10 39.95
N ARG A 153 23.46 42.17 38.69
CA ARG A 153 23.52 43.39 37.87
C ARG A 153 22.76 44.54 38.49
N LYS A 154 21.54 44.28 38.98
CA LYS A 154 20.71 45.30 39.64
C LYS A 154 21.39 45.81 40.92
N ARG A 155 21.89 44.92 41.78
CA ARG A 155 22.66 45.33 42.97
C ARG A 155 23.88 46.19 42.63
N ALA A 156 24.63 45.82 41.60
CA ALA A 156 25.77 46.61 41.14
C ALA A 156 25.36 48.00 40.62
N LEU A 157 24.18 48.11 39.99
CA LEU A 157 23.62 49.39 39.56
C LEU A 157 23.13 50.21 40.76
N ASP A 158 22.39 49.60 41.68
CA ASP A 158 21.88 50.23 42.90
C ASP A 158 23.03 50.79 43.77
N GLN A 159 24.16 50.06 43.86
CA GLN A 159 25.37 50.54 44.52
C GLN A 159 25.96 51.80 43.87
N LYS A 160 25.98 51.85 42.53
CA LYS A 160 26.45 53.05 41.81
C LYS A 160 25.50 54.22 42.03
N LEU A 161 24.19 53.97 42.03
CA LEU A 161 23.18 54.99 42.27
C LEU A 161 23.27 55.54 43.70
N SER A 162 23.36 54.67 44.71
CA SER A 162 23.50 55.11 46.11
C SER A 162 24.77 55.94 46.31
N HIS A 163 25.88 55.55 45.66
CA HIS A 163 27.11 56.36 45.67
C HIS A 163 26.87 57.77 45.10
N LEU A 164 26.24 57.88 43.93
CA LEU A 164 25.95 59.19 43.31
C LEU A 164 24.99 60.05 44.15
N VAL A 165 23.96 59.44 44.74
CA VAL A 165 22.99 60.14 45.60
C VAL A 165 23.68 60.67 46.86
N ASN A 166 24.46 59.84 47.55
CA ASN A 166 25.19 60.25 48.76
C ASN A 166 26.16 61.41 48.47
N GLU A 167 26.86 61.39 47.34
CA GLU A 167 27.72 62.52 46.95
C GLU A 167 26.88 63.80 46.72
N THR A 168 25.73 63.68 46.07
CA THR A 168 24.82 64.81 45.83
C THR A 168 24.23 65.36 47.12
N GLU A 169 23.85 64.50 48.06
CA GLU A 169 23.37 64.90 49.39
C GLU A 169 24.43 65.68 50.16
N LYS A 170 25.68 65.21 50.18
CA LYS A 170 26.79 65.95 50.81
C LYS A 170 26.97 67.35 50.19
N TYR A 171 26.93 67.45 48.87
CA TYR A 171 27.02 68.75 48.20
C TYR A 171 25.82 69.63 48.55
N SER A 172 24.60 69.08 48.59
CA SER A 172 23.39 69.79 48.98
C SER A 172 23.42 70.26 50.44
N GLU A 173 23.92 69.44 51.37
CA GLU A 173 24.10 69.79 52.78
C GLU A 173 25.09 70.94 52.95
N ILE A 174 26.23 70.90 52.27
CA ILE A 174 27.21 72.01 52.29
C ILE A 174 26.54 73.29 51.78
N VAL A 175 25.83 73.21 50.67
CA VAL A 175 25.10 74.36 50.10
C VAL A 175 24.04 74.88 51.09
N ALA A 176 23.21 74.02 51.67
CA ALA A 176 22.21 74.40 52.66
C ALA A 176 22.82 74.98 53.95
N GLN A 177 23.95 74.44 54.41
CA GLN A 177 24.71 74.99 55.53
C GLN A 177 25.29 76.36 55.19
N THR A 178 25.78 76.59 53.97
CA THR A 178 26.21 77.93 53.55
C THR A 178 25.03 78.91 53.51
N PHE A 179 23.87 78.52 52.96
CA PHE A 179 22.67 79.36 52.98
C PHE A 179 22.16 79.65 54.40
N THR A 180 22.14 78.65 55.28
CA THR A 180 21.74 78.81 56.69
C THR A 180 22.74 79.66 57.47
N ALA A 181 24.04 79.49 57.23
CA ALA A 181 25.09 80.31 57.82
C ALA A 181 25.02 81.76 57.32
N ILE A 182 24.66 81.98 56.05
CA ILE A 182 24.35 83.30 55.49
C ILE A 182 23.11 83.88 56.21
N ALA A 183 22.05 83.10 56.39
CA ALA A 183 20.83 83.52 57.08
C ALA A 183 21.06 83.88 58.57
N GLN A 184 21.86 83.08 59.30
CA GLN A 184 22.24 83.37 60.69
C GLN A 184 23.18 84.56 60.82
N LYS A 185 23.95 84.88 59.77
CA LYS A 185 24.80 86.09 59.71
C LYS A 185 24.01 87.35 59.37
N THR A 186 22.80 87.21 58.81
CA THR A 186 21.87 88.31 58.55
C THR A 186 20.94 88.64 59.73
N GLU A 187 20.89 87.83 60.79
CA GLU A 187 20.07 88.08 62.00
C GLU A 187 20.86 88.71 63.19
N GLY A 188 22.05 89.26 62.92
CA GLY A 188 22.91 89.92 63.92
C GLY A 188 22.86 91.46 63.95
N VAL A 189 21.95 92.12 63.24
CA VAL A 189 21.78 93.59 63.28
C VAL A 189 20.28 93.97 63.31
N GLU A 190 19.90 94.51 64.48
CA GLU A 190 18.72 95.31 64.83
C GLU A 190 17.31 94.69 64.78
N GLY A 191 16.51 95.07 65.80
CA GLY A 191 15.13 94.64 65.99
C GLY A 191 14.13 95.79 66.13
N LYS A 192 12.89 95.40 66.48
CA LYS A 192 11.66 96.19 66.78
C LYS A 192 11.05 96.91 65.56
N GLU A 193 9.73 97.03 65.36
CA GLU A 193 8.49 96.74 66.11
C GLU A 193 7.32 96.75 65.09
N THR A 194 6.35 95.83 65.20
CA THR A 194 4.89 96.06 65.42
C THR A 194 3.92 95.91 64.23
N SER A 195 2.90 95.08 64.53
CA SER A 195 1.47 95.12 64.18
C SER A 195 0.96 94.72 62.79
N ASP A 196 0.15 93.66 62.85
CA ASP A 196 -1.17 93.44 62.24
C ASP A 196 -1.32 93.38 60.71
N GLU A 197 -1.73 92.21 60.20
CA GLU A 197 -3.13 92.01 59.82
C GLU A 197 -3.46 90.53 59.54
N HIS A 198 -4.66 90.15 59.98
CA HIS A 198 -5.44 88.99 59.53
C HIS A 198 -5.50 88.91 58.00
N VAL A 199 -5.48 87.70 57.41
CA VAL A 199 -6.53 87.23 56.47
C VAL A 199 -6.39 85.71 56.25
N SER A 200 -7.48 85.03 56.54
CA SER A 200 -7.87 83.69 56.10
C SER A 200 -7.76 83.53 54.58
N ASN A 201 -7.21 82.42 54.07
CA ASN A 201 -8.04 81.56 53.22
C ASN A 201 -7.49 80.17 52.90
N GLN A 202 -8.49 79.33 52.68
CA GLN A 202 -8.58 77.92 52.39
C GLN A 202 -8.34 77.62 50.89
N CYS A 203 -8.42 76.32 50.54
CA CYS A 203 -8.35 75.68 49.20
C CYS A 203 -6.93 75.33 48.73
N GLY A 204 -6.56 74.11 48.35
CA GLY A 204 -7.31 72.95 47.85
C GLY A 204 -6.91 72.70 46.38
N GLY A 205 -6.40 71.50 46.04
CA GLY A 205 -6.41 71.01 44.64
C GLY A 205 -5.16 70.30 44.10
N ALA A 206 -5.28 68.96 44.01
CA ALA A 206 -5.09 68.08 42.83
C ALA A 206 -3.77 67.99 42.00
N LEU A 207 -3.38 66.71 41.77
CA LEU A 207 -2.74 66.01 40.63
C LEU A 207 -3.07 66.54 39.19
N PRO A 208 -2.55 66.00 38.05
CA PRO A 208 -1.26 65.37 37.65
C PRO A 208 -0.79 65.96 36.26
N PRO A 209 -0.20 65.28 35.23
CA PRO A 209 -0.08 63.85 34.82
C PRO A 209 1.24 63.16 35.17
#